data_AF-A0A7R9HJW1-F1
#
_entry.id   AF-A0A7R9HJW1-F1
#
_cell.length_a   1.000
_cell.length_b   1.000
_cell.length_c   1.000
_cell.angle_alpha   90.00
_cell.angle_beta   90.00
_cell.angle_gamma   90.00
#
_symmetry.space_group_name_H-M   'P 1'
#
loop_
_entity.id
_entity.type
_entity.pdbx_description
1 polymer ?
#
loop_
_entity_poly.entity_id
_entity_poly.type
_entity_poly.pdbx_seq_one_letter_code
_entity_poly.pdbx_strand_id
1 'polypeptide(L)'
;MCDGTGVGVAVLTTCSGRHMCGGTGTNTFQMVLATDEVYTYAIFNYVELNWLSHTEAGGDTTTGSGGVPAFVGFNAGNGTQSHEYKPYSQDSVIRDLTGRGWANNFPGRHIFRIDEKIMLGTCNKDLGRWTSRR
;
A
#
# COMPACT_ATOMS: atom_id res chain seq x y z
N MET A 1 2.65 -19.24 8.29
CA MET A 1 3.09 -19.53 6.91
C MET A 1 2.55 -18.43 6.01
N CYS A 2 3.38 -17.43 5.72
CA CYS A 2 3.31 -16.63 4.49
C CYS A 2 4.70 -16.71 3.88
N ASP A 3 5.10 -17.93 3.49
CA ASP A 3 6.28 -18.10 2.65
C ASP A 3 5.81 -17.79 1.22
N GLY A 4 6.17 -16.60 0.76
CA GLY A 4 5.75 -16.04 -0.51
C GLY A 4 6.89 -15.19 -1.04
N THR A 5 7.85 -15.83 -1.68
CA THR A 5 8.96 -15.27 -2.47
C THR A 5 8.47 -14.59 -3.76
N GLY A 6 7.41 -13.79 -3.66
CA GLY A 6 6.93 -12.91 -4.72
C GLY A 6 7.23 -11.45 -4.37
N VAL A 7 7.48 -10.63 -5.38
CA VAL A 7 7.40 -9.15 -5.26
C VAL A 7 5.94 -8.80 -4.98
N GLY A 8 5.56 -8.88 -3.72
CA GLY A 8 4.22 -8.54 -3.25
C GLY A 8 4.16 -7.04 -3.00
N VAL A 9 3.35 -6.34 -3.78
CA VAL A 9 2.76 -5.11 -3.28
C VAL A 9 1.69 -5.53 -2.29
N ALA A 10 1.91 -5.28 -1.01
CA ALA A 10 0.83 -5.36 -0.05
C ALA A 10 -0.03 -4.11 -0.27
N VAL A 11 -1.04 -4.23 -1.12
CA VAL A 11 -2.28 -3.53 -0.83
C VAL A 11 -3.21 -4.60 -0.34
N LEU A 12 -3.27 -4.65 0.99
CA LEU A 12 -4.43 -5.10 1.72
C LEU A 12 -4.70 -6.62 1.63
N THR A 13 -4.11 -7.36 2.57
CA THR A 13 -4.37 -8.80 2.75
C THR A 13 -5.87 -9.06 2.82
N THR A 14 -6.39 -9.76 1.83
CA THR A 14 -7.75 -10.28 1.82
C THR A 14 -7.98 -11.13 3.07
N CYS A 15 -9.06 -10.88 3.80
CA CYS A 15 -9.58 -11.86 4.76
C CYS A 15 -9.92 -13.14 3.99
N SER A 16 -9.02 -14.13 3.98
CA SER A 16 -9.24 -15.40 3.29
C SER A 16 -9.60 -16.48 4.31
N GLY A 17 -10.87 -16.87 4.33
CA GLY A 17 -11.36 -18.00 5.12
C GLY A 17 -12.86 -17.90 5.37
N ARG A 18 -13.54 -19.01 5.64
CA ARG A 18 -15.00 -19.10 5.90
C ARG A 18 -15.52 -18.29 7.11
N HIS A 19 -14.69 -17.45 7.71
CA HIS A 19 -15.12 -16.38 8.59
C HIS A 19 -15.22 -15.11 7.77
N MET A 20 -16.39 -14.95 7.13
CA MET A 20 -16.83 -13.70 6.52
C MET A 20 -16.54 -12.57 7.51
N CYS A 21 -15.78 -11.57 7.08
CA CYS A 21 -15.90 -10.29 7.75
C CYS A 21 -17.37 -9.89 7.63
N GLY A 22 -18.08 -9.75 8.74
CA GLY A 22 -19.53 -9.55 8.76
C GLY A 22 -19.97 -8.18 8.22
N GLY A 23 -19.05 -7.36 7.71
CA GLY A 23 -19.34 -6.04 7.15
C GLY A 23 -19.12 -5.95 5.66
N THR A 24 -19.96 -5.14 5.03
CA THR A 24 -20.13 -4.98 3.58
C THR A 24 -19.04 -4.13 2.90
N GLY A 25 -17.94 -3.83 3.59
CA GLY A 25 -16.92 -2.90 3.11
C GLY A 25 -15.99 -3.53 2.07
N THR A 26 -15.97 -3.00 0.85
CA THR A 26 -15.02 -3.40 -0.19
C THR A 26 -13.97 -2.31 -0.41
N ASN A 27 -12.70 -2.68 -0.48
CA ASN A 27 -11.65 -1.72 -0.84
C ASN A 27 -11.47 -1.73 -2.38
N THR A 28 -11.41 -0.54 -2.97
CA THR A 28 -11.28 -0.36 -4.42
C THR A 28 -9.97 0.35 -4.72
N PHE A 29 -9.06 -0.38 -5.37
CA PHE A 29 -7.77 0.15 -5.80
C PHE A 29 -7.34 -0.46 -7.14
N GLN A 30 -6.41 0.22 -7.81
CA GLN A 30 -5.78 -0.25 -9.05
C GLN A 30 -4.27 -0.08 -8.95
N MET A 31 -3.54 -1.11 -9.40
CA MET A 31 -2.11 -1.00 -9.70
C MET A 31 -1.94 -0.93 -11.22
N VAL A 32 -1.12 0.00 -11.68
CA VAL A 32 -0.65 0.08 -13.06
C VAL A 32 0.88 0.02 -13.05
N LEU A 33 1.43 -0.92 -13.80
CA LEU A 33 2.86 -0.99 -14.08
C LEU A 33 3.10 -0.37 -15.47
N ALA A 34 3.92 0.66 -15.52
CA ALA A 34 4.23 1.38 -16.76
C ALA A 34 5.73 1.55 -16.92
N THR A 35 6.19 1.66 -18.16
CA THR A 35 7.60 1.95 -18.47
C THR A 35 7.68 2.88 -19.68
N ASP A 36 8.70 3.74 -19.71
CA ASP A 36 9.08 4.56 -20.86
C ASP A 36 10.35 4.00 -21.55
N GLU A 37 10.60 2.69 -21.39
CA GLU A 37 11.79 1.94 -21.82
C GLU A 37 13.08 2.24 -21.05
N VAL A 38 13.17 3.38 -20.35
CA VAL A 38 14.34 3.73 -19.53
C VAL A 38 14.04 3.54 -18.05
N TYR A 39 12.85 3.93 -17.62
CA TYR A 39 12.37 3.87 -16.26
C TYR A 39 11.10 3.03 -16.17
N THR A 40 10.92 2.40 -15.01
CA THR A 40 9.72 1.62 -14.67
C THR A 40 9.02 2.30 -13.50
N TYR A 41 7.69 2.38 -13.60
CA TYR A 41 6.82 3.06 -12.65
C TYR A 41 5.71 2.14 -12.17
N ALA A 42 5.51 2.10 -10.85
CA ALA A 42 4.31 1.56 -10.23
C ALA A 42 3.39 2.72 -9.85
N ILE A 43 2.17 2.70 -10.39
CA ILE A 43 1.14 3.70 -10.12
C ILE A 43 0.01 3.01 -9.36
N PHE A 44 -0.32 3.55 -8.19
CA PHE A 44 -1.43 3.11 -7.37
C PHE A 44 -2.53 4.16 -7.42
N ASN A 45 -3.74 3.74 -7.74
CA ASN A 45 -4.94 4.56 -7.62
C ASN A 45 -5.80 3.96 -6.51
N TYR A 46 -5.91 4.63 -5.37
CA TYR A 46 -6.81 4.27 -4.29
C TYR A 46 -8.10 5.07 -4.43
N VAL A 47 -9.22 4.39 -4.63
CA VAL A 47 -10.54 5.03 -4.76
C VAL A 47 -11.30 4.94 -3.44
N GLU A 48 -11.29 3.76 -2.82
CA GLU A 48 -12.07 3.51 -1.60
C GLU A 48 -11.33 2.53 -0.68
N LEU A 49 -11.27 2.87 0.61
CA LEU A 49 -10.71 2.04 1.67
C LEU A 49 -11.71 1.97 2.83
N ASN A 50 -12.48 0.90 2.89
CA ASN A 50 -13.50 0.61 3.90
C ASN A 50 -12.96 -0.15 5.11
N TRP A 51 -11.85 -0.86 4.98
CA TRP A 51 -11.17 -1.55 6.09
C TRP A 51 -9.66 -1.39 5.99
N LEU A 52 -8.97 -1.40 7.13
CA LEU A 52 -7.54 -1.09 7.25
C LEU A 52 -6.70 -2.24 7.81
N SER A 53 -7.34 -3.18 8.52
CA SER A 53 -6.70 -4.32 9.17
C SER A 53 -7.55 -5.58 8.96
N HIS A 54 -6.88 -6.72 8.88
CA HIS A 54 -7.51 -8.03 8.78
C HIS A 54 -7.63 -8.67 10.17
N THR A 55 -8.50 -9.67 10.31
CA THR A 55 -8.81 -10.29 11.62
C THR A 55 -7.58 -10.91 12.29
N GLU A 56 -6.66 -11.51 11.53
CA GLU A 56 -5.44 -12.13 12.08
C GLU A 56 -4.45 -11.08 12.62
N ALA A 57 -4.59 -9.82 12.21
CA ALA A 57 -3.88 -8.67 12.78
C ALA A 57 -4.64 -8.00 13.93
N GLY A 58 -5.67 -8.63 14.48
CA GLY A 58 -6.50 -8.10 15.56
C GLY A 58 -7.57 -7.11 15.09
N GLY A 59 -7.82 -7.03 13.78
CA GLY A 59 -8.88 -6.20 13.21
C GLY A 59 -10.27 -6.71 13.58
N ASP A 60 -11.18 -5.79 13.86
CA ASP A 60 -12.58 -6.07 14.07
C ASP A 60 -13.17 -6.82 12.87
N THR A 61 -13.91 -7.89 13.15
CA THR A 61 -14.42 -8.80 12.12
C THR A 61 -15.50 -8.18 11.24
N THR A 62 -16.10 -7.05 11.62
CA THR A 62 -17.15 -6.40 10.83
C THR A 62 -16.61 -5.19 10.08
N THR A 63 -15.79 -4.38 10.75
CA THR A 63 -15.32 -3.08 10.25
C THR A 63 -13.88 -3.11 9.74
N GLY A 64 -13.13 -4.18 10.01
CA GLY A 64 -11.71 -4.28 9.67
C GLY A 64 -10.86 -3.14 10.25
N SER A 65 -11.23 -2.68 11.45
CA SER A 65 -10.60 -1.58 12.18
C SER A 65 -10.06 -2.04 13.53
N GLY A 66 -9.17 -1.27 14.16
CA GLY A 66 -8.68 -1.55 15.53
C GLY A 66 -7.53 -2.57 15.64
N GLY A 67 -7.22 -3.30 14.57
CA GLY A 67 -6.01 -4.13 14.47
C GLY A 67 -4.80 -3.36 13.94
N VAL A 68 -3.69 -4.06 13.70
CA VAL A 68 -2.51 -3.48 13.06
C VAL A 68 -2.87 -3.11 11.61
N PRO A 69 -2.72 -1.84 11.20
CA PRO A 69 -3.03 -1.43 9.82
C PRO A 69 -2.17 -2.16 8.79
N ALA A 70 -2.68 -2.29 7.57
CA ALA A 70 -1.99 -2.98 6.50
C ALA A 70 -0.61 -2.36 6.21
N PHE A 71 0.34 -3.22 5.86
CA PHE A 71 1.59 -2.77 5.27
C PHE A 71 1.29 -2.19 3.88
N VAL A 72 1.90 -1.06 3.55
CA VAL A 72 1.85 -0.45 2.21
C VAL A 72 3.27 -0.22 1.76
N GLY A 73 3.63 -0.72 0.59
CA GLY A 73 5.00 -0.63 0.10
C GLY A 73 5.37 -1.80 -0.80
N PHE A 74 6.68 -2.01 -0.96
CA PHE A 74 7.24 -3.02 -1.83
C PHE A 74 8.04 -4.05 -1.03
N ASN A 75 7.90 -5.33 -1.37
CA ASN A 75 8.78 -6.38 -0.88
C ASN A 75 9.76 -6.78 -2.01
N ALA A 76 11.05 -6.94 -1.68
CA ALA A 76 12.08 -7.31 -2.66
C ALA A 76 12.03 -8.79 -3.11
N GLY A 77 11.12 -9.60 -2.56
CA GLY A 77 10.96 -11.02 -2.88
C GLY A 77 12.04 -11.94 -2.32
N ASN A 78 13.06 -11.39 -1.64
CA ASN A 78 14.16 -12.13 -1.01
C ASN A 78 13.99 -12.31 0.52
N GLY A 79 12.83 -11.96 1.06
CA GLY A 79 12.48 -12.11 2.48
C GLY A 79 13.22 -11.19 3.46
N THR A 80 14.19 -10.39 3.01
CA THR A 80 15.03 -9.54 3.89
C THR A 80 14.87 -8.05 3.63
N GLN A 81 14.51 -7.65 2.41
CA GLN A 81 14.35 -6.24 2.06
C GLN A 81 12.89 -5.90 1.80
N SER A 82 12.42 -4.85 2.47
CA SER A 82 11.13 -4.24 2.21
C SER A 82 11.26 -2.72 2.22
N HIS A 83 10.49 -2.08 1.36
CA HIS A 83 10.38 -0.64 1.23
C HIS A 83 8.99 -0.23 1.65
N GLU A 84 8.88 0.13 2.93
CA GLU A 84 7.65 0.60 3.52
C GLU A 84 7.25 1.98 2.93
N TYR A 85 5.95 2.32 2.92
CA TYR A 85 5.38 3.61 2.51
C TYR A 85 4.77 4.43 3.69
N LYS A 86 5.61 4.93 4.59
CA LYS A 86 5.40 5.95 5.61
C LYS A 86 4.85 7.32 5.12
N PRO A 87 4.07 8.01 5.97
CA PRO A 87 3.58 7.55 7.25
C PRO A 87 2.42 6.54 7.13
N TYR A 88 1.98 6.17 5.92
CA TYR A 88 0.77 5.38 5.70
C TYR A 88 0.86 3.93 6.15
N SER A 89 1.97 3.26 5.86
CA SER A 89 2.11 1.84 6.18
C SER A 89 2.13 1.58 7.68
N GLN A 90 1.36 0.56 8.09
CA GLN A 90 1.19 0.13 9.48
C GLN A 90 0.74 1.26 10.43
N ASP A 91 0.09 2.29 9.89
CA ASP A 91 -0.44 3.42 10.65
C ASP A 91 -1.90 3.71 10.24
N SER A 92 -2.67 4.27 11.17
CA SER A 92 -4.05 4.69 10.97
C SER A 92 -4.25 5.68 9.83
N VAL A 93 -3.21 6.45 9.48
CA VAL A 93 -3.26 7.41 8.37
C VAL A 93 -3.31 6.75 6.99
N ILE A 94 -3.21 5.41 6.88
CA ILE A 94 -3.43 4.66 5.63
C ILE A 94 -4.74 5.02 4.93
N ARG A 95 -5.80 5.36 5.68
CA ARG A 95 -7.10 5.81 5.14
C ARG A 95 -6.99 7.05 4.27
N ASP A 96 -5.97 7.88 4.50
CA ASP A 96 -5.76 9.12 3.78
C ASP A 96 -5.22 8.85 2.37
N LEU A 97 -4.81 7.61 2.03
CA LEU A 97 -4.31 7.26 0.70
C LEU A 97 -5.31 7.51 -0.44
N THR A 98 -6.62 7.58 -0.17
CA THR A 98 -7.64 7.89 -1.20
C THR A 98 -7.74 9.39 -1.51
N GLY A 99 -7.41 10.25 -0.55
CA GLY A 99 -7.47 11.70 -0.68
C GLY A 99 -6.10 12.38 -0.80
N ARG A 100 -5.03 11.67 -0.43
CA ARG A 100 -3.63 12.06 -0.61
C ARG A 100 -3.09 11.47 -1.90
N GLY A 101 -1.85 11.83 -2.21
CA GLY A 101 -1.34 11.67 -3.57
C GLY A 101 -2.05 12.67 -4.48
N TRP A 102 -1.29 13.35 -5.33
CA TRP A 102 -1.84 14.37 -6.24
C TRP A 102 -1.10 14.29 -7.57
N ALA A 103 -0.68 13.07 -7.94
CA ALA A 103 0.05 12.86 -9.17
C ALA A 103 -0.85 13.18 -10.36
N ASN A 104 -0.42 14.11 -11.20
CA ASN A 104 -1.18 14.58 -12.35
C ASN A 104 -2.60 15.09 -11.99
N ASN A 105 -2.77 15.72 -10.82
CA ASN A 105 -4.04 16.22 -10.30
C ASN A 105 -5.12 15.15 -10.05
N PHE A 106 -4.73 13.89 -9.86
CA PHE A 106 -5.64 12.81 -9.43
C PHE A 106 -5.44 12.51 -7.95
N PRO A 107 -6.42 12.82 -7.07
CA PRO A 107 -6.44 12.34 -5.69
C PRO A 107 -6.39 10.81 -5.66
N GLY A 108 -5.72 10.26 -4.66
CA GLY A 108 -5.57 8.82 -4.51
C GLY A 108 -4.51 8.21 -5.42
N ARG A 109 -3.87 9.01 -6.28
CA ARG A 109 -2.78 8.55 -7.16
C ARG A 109 -1.42 8.73 -6.52
N HIS A 110 -0.74 7.61 -6.32
CA HIS A 110 0.63 7.53 -5.82
C HIS A 110 1.50 6.87 -6.88
N ILE A 111 2.55 7.57 -7.30
CA ILE A 111 3.49 7.08 -8.34
C ILE A 111 4.83 6.80 -7.67
N PHE A 112 5.40 5.66 -7.99
CA PHE A 112 6.73 5.25 -7.57
C PHE A 112 7.54 4.88 -8.81
N ARG A 113 8.77 5.39 -8.90
CA ARG A 113 9.78 4.85 -9.80
C ARG A 113 10.44 3.67 -9.09
N ILE A 114 10.53 2.53 -9.78
CA ILE A 114 10.92 1.22 -9.22
C ILE A 114 12.03 0.57 -10.03
N ASP A 115 13.07 1.33 -10.36
CA ASP A 115 14.29 0.82 -10.99
C ASP A 115 15.29 0.36 -9.91
N GLU A 116 16.57 0.76 -9.97
CA GLU A 116 17.58 0.40 -8.98
C GLU A 116 17.24 0.85 -7.55
N LYS A 117 16.43 1.91 -7.42
CA LYS A 117 15.95 2.44 -6.14
C LYS A 117 14.49 2.82 -6.23
N ILE A 118 13.75 2.54 -5.16
CA ILE A 118 12.36 2.98 -5.08
C ILE A 118 12.32 4.46 -4.71
N MET A 119 11.75 5.27 -5.60
CA MET A 119 11.66 6.71 -5.45
C MET A 119 10.22 7.17 -5.68
N LEU A 120 9.80 8.24 -5.00
CA LEU A 120 8.51 8.86 -5.31
C LEU A 120 8.56 9.51 -6.70
N GLY A 121 7.58 9.18 -7.54
CA GLY A 121 7.35 9.78 -8.85
C GLY A 121 6.58 11.11 -8.78
N THR A 122 6.41 11.69 -7.59
CA THR A 122 5.71 12.96 -7.38
C THR A 122 6.55 13.92 -6.55
N CYS A 123 6.55 15.20 -6.90
CA CYS A 123 7.17 16.26 -6.09
C CYS A 123 6.26 16.65 -4.91
N ASN A 124 6.08 15.74 -3.94
CA ASN A 124 5.31 16.05 -2.74
C ASN A 124 6.26 16.27 -1.55
N LYS A 125 6.48 17.55 -1.19
CA LYS A 125 7.46 17.95 -0.17
C LYS A 125 7.13 17.42 1.23
N ASP A 126 5.86 17.17 1.52
CA ASP A 126 5.40 16.62 2.80
C ASP A 126 5.70 15.12 2.97
N LEU A 127 6.04 14.43 1.88
CA LEU A 127 6.48 13.06 1.88
C LEU A 127 8.00 12.94 1.80
N GLY A 128 8.76 14.04 1.69
CA GLY A 128 10.19 14.06 1.36
C GLY A 128 11.16 13.41 2.35
N ARG A 129 10.70 12.78 3.44
CA ARG A 129 11.56 12.04 4.39
C ARG A 129 11.75 10.57 3.97
N TRP A 130 11.97 10.34 2.67
CA TRP A 130 12.13 9.01 2.07
C TRP A 130 13.56 8.54 1.87
N THR A 131 14.56 9.38 2.16
CA THR A 131 15.96 9.06 1.88
C THR A 131 16.69 8.63 3.15
N SER A 132 16.94 7.32 3.20
CA SER A 132 17.91 6.58 4.01
C SER A 132 17.82 6.70 5.53
N ARG A 133 17.38 5.60 6.17
CA ARG A 133 18.22 5.04 7.21
C ARG A 133 18.65 3.64 6.76
N ARG A 134 19.97 3.48 6.67
CA ARG A 134 20.67 2.20 6.62
C ARG A 134 20.27 1.36 7.82
#